data_AF-A0A439JBV2-F1
#
_entry.id   AF-A0A439JBV2-F1
#
_cell.length_a   1.000
_cell.length_b   1.000
_cell.length_c   1.000
_cell.angle_alpha   90.00
_cell.angle_beta   90.00
_cell.angle_gamma   90.00
#
_symmetry.space_group_name_H-M   'P 1'
#
loop_
_entity.id
_entity.type
_entity.pdbx_description
1 polymer ?
#
loop_
_entity_poly.entity_id
_entity_poly.type
_entity_poly.pdbx_seq_one_letter_code
_entity_poly.pdbx_strand_id
1 'polypeptide(L)'
;MRFLFVLILLAGAGIGVGYPWAMSNFSGHEIGTWRVYEQGRFKPLTVPLSGRDAPVRVLVDLTARAERIVSQQRTVLTLTAASNGRTVLASTLQFNHSDNPRQASPQLTDKIFRDEAGVIATVSPGPYIFTVGPGDADDIPMRAVDLILRSGAGEIDSRARPVGFALMAIGLIGFLLTLRTRGGRPENPNSQPPPPRWGRG
;
A
#
# COMPACT_ATOMS: atom_id res chain seq x y z
N MET A 1 -15.21 0.37 29.98
CA MET A 1 -14.59 -0.84 29.41
C MET A 1 -14.82 -0.99 27.91
N ARG A 2 -16.04 -1.20 27.41
CA ARG A 2 -16.30 -1.37 25.95
C ARG A 2 -15.72 -0.27 25.05
N PHE A 3 -15.83 0.99 25.49
CA PHE A 3 -15.37 2.15 24.72
C PHE A 3 -13.84 2.17 24.57
N LEU A 4 -13.10 1.72 25.58
CA LEU A 4 -11.64 1.63 25.53
C LEU A 4 -11.18 0.65 24.46
N PHE A 5 -11.79 -0.53 24.39
CA PHE A 5 -11.43 -1.55 23.39
C PHE A 5 -11.77 -1.13 21.96
N VAL A 6 -12.86 -0.38 21.78
CA VAL A 6 -13.20 0.24 20.49
C VAL A 6 -12.16 1.31 20.11
N LEU A 7 -11.71 2.14 21.05
CA LEU A 7 -10.65 3.12 20.77
C LEU A 7 -9.33 2.44 20.40
N ILE A 8 -8.96 1.36 21.09
CA ILE A 8 -7.75 0.57 20.78
C ILE A 8 -7.86 -0.03 19.37
N LEU A 9 -9.03 -0.58 19.01
CA LEU A 9 -9.30 -1.11 17.67
C LEU A 9 -9.14 -0.02 16.59
N LEU A 10 -9.73 1.16 16.82
CA LEU A 10 -9.64 2.29 15.88
C LEU A 10 -8.21 2.84 15.78
N ALA A 11 -7.48 2.93 16.89
CA ALA A 11 -6.07 3.32 16.89
C ALA A 11 -5.22 2.30 16.12
N GLY A 12 -5.47 1.00 16.30
CA GLY A 12 -4.81 -0.06 15.54
C GLY A 12 -5.11 0.02 14.04
N ALA A 13 -6.35 0.29 13.65
CA ALA A 13 -6.72 0.50 12.25
C ALA A 13 -6.07 1.74 11.66
N GLY A 14 -6.03 2.84 12.42
CA GLY A 14 -5.34 4.07 12.04
C GLY A 14 -3.84 3.85 11.80
N ILE A 15 -3.15 3.16 12.70
CA ILE A 15 -1.70 2.92 12.62
C ILE A 15 -1.36 1.83 11.57
N GLY A 16 -2.13 0.75 11.52
CA GLY A 16 -1.82 -0.42 10.70
C GLY A 16 -2.28 -0.31 9.24
N VAL A 17 -3.34 0.46 8.98
CA VAL A 17 -3.95 0.58 7.65
C VAL A 17 -3.98 2.04 7.19
N GLY A 18 -4.53 2.94 8.02
CA GLY A 18 -4.73 4.34 7.65
C GLY A 18 -3.43 5.10 7.37
N TYR A 19 -2.45 5.02 8.28
CA TYR A 19 -1.17 5.71 8.18
C TYR A 19 -0.34 5.23 6.97
N PRO A 20 -0.11 3.91 6.77
CA PRO A 20 0.60 3.43 5.58
C PRO A 20 -0.06 3.85 4.28
N TRP A 21 -1.40 3.76 4.20
CA TRP A 21 -2.16 4.16 3.02
C TRP A 21 -2.10 5.68 2.77
N ALA A 22 -2.27 6.50 3.82
CA ALA A 22 -2.19 7.94 3.68
C ALA A 22 -0.79 8.39 3.26
N MET A 23 0.25 7.75 3.80
CA MET A 23 1.63 8.03 3.44
C MET A 23 1.92 7.62 1.98
N SER A 24 1.44 6.48 1.50
CA SER A 24 1.67 6.08 0.10
C SER A 24 0.91 6.94 -0.91
N ASN A 25 -0.27 7.47 -0.56
CA ASN A 25 -1.11 8.22 -1.49
C ASN A 25 -0.85 9.74 -1.45
N PHE A 26 -0.74 10.33 -0.26
CA PHE A 26 -0.73 11.79 -0.08
C PHE A 26 0.64 12.38 0.26
N SER A 27 1.66 11.58 0.58
CA SER A 27 2.97 12.14 0.92
C SER A 27 3.81 12.48 -0.31
N GLY A 28 4.55 13.59 -0.18
CA GLY A 28 5.54 14.02 -1.15
C GLY A 28 5.01 14.86 -2.32
N HIS A 29 5.90 15.67 -2.89
CA HIS A 29 5.64 16.45 -4.10
C HIS A 29 6.34 15.83 -5.32
N GLU A 30 5.73 15.96 -6.49
CA GLU A 30 6.34 15.48 -7.73
C GLU A 30 7.61 16.28 -8.04
N ILE A 31 8.70 15.56 -8.31
CA ILE A 31 9.95 16.13 -8.84
C ILE A 31 9.79 16.28 -10.35
N GLY A 32 9.26 15.24 -11.00
CA GLY A 32 8.90 15.27 -12.40
C GLY A 32 8.40 13.93 -12.91
N THR A 33 7.90 13.98 -14.14
CA THR A 33 7.44 12.83 -14.92
C THR A 33 8.17 12.82 -16.26
N TRP A 34 8.74 11.68 -16.63
CA TRP A 34 9.50 11.52 -17.87
C TRP A 34 9.13 10.26 -18.62
N ARG A 35 8.91 10.40 -19.92
CA ARG A 35 8.73 9.27 -20.85
C ARG A 35 10.03 8.49 -20.99
N VAL A 36 10.05 7.23 -20.59
CA VAL A 36 11.21 6.31 -20.67
C VAL A 36 11.03 5.19 -21.69
N TYR A 37 9.81 4.99 -22.18
CA TYR A 37 9.53 4.12 -23.32
C TYR A 37 8.50 4.76 -24.24
N GLU A 38 8.84 4.83 -25.51
CA GLU A 38 7.92 5.28 -26.57
C GLU A 38 8.37 4.66 -27.91
N GLN A 39 7.42 4.43 -28.82
CA GLN A 39 7.72 3.89 -30.17
C GLN A 39 8.55 2.59 -30.15
N GLY A 40 8.32 1.71 -29.18
CA GLY A 40 9.00 0.41 -29.09
C GLY A 40 10.42 0.44 -28.53
N ARG A 41 10.87 1.57 -27.97
CA ARG A 41 12.25 1.72 -27.47
C ARG A 41 12.28 2.27 -26.06
N PHE A 42 13.08 1.62 -25.21
CA PHE A 42 13.45 2.14 -23.90
C PHE A 42 14.62 3.10 -24.03
N LYS A 43 14.61 4.18 -23.24
CA LYS A 43 15.72 5.11 -23.10
C LYS A 43 16.06 5.32 -21.62
N PRO A 44 17.35 5.28 -21.25
CA PRO A 44 17.73 5.63 -19.89
C PRO A 44 17.44 7.10 -19.62
N LEU A 45 17.08 7.41 -18.37
CA LEU A 45 16.82 8.76 -17.91
C LEU A 45 17.87 9.16 -16.89
N THR A 46 18.50 10.31 -17.08
CA THR A 46 19.37 10.91 -16.06
C THR A 46 18.66 12.07 -15.39
N VAL A 47 18.51 12.01 -14.08
CA VAL A 47 17.90 13.08 -13.28
C VAL A 47 18.91 13.58 -12.24
N PRO A 48 19.21 14.89 -12.19
CA PRO A 48 19.99 15.44 -11.08
C PRO A 48 19.11 15.48 -9.83
N LEU A 49 19.55 14.77 -8.78
CA LEU A 49 18.87 14.78 -7.48
C LEU A 49 19.75 15.47 -6.44
N SER A 50 19.11 16.07 -5.45
CA SER A 50 19.73 16.73 -4.31
C SER A 50 19.36 16.03 -3.01
N GLY A 51 20.15 16.23 -1.96
CA GLY A 51 19.83 15.67 -0.63
C GLY A 51 18.48 16.13 -0.07
N ARG A 52 17.93 17.27 -0.56
CA ARG A 52 16.59 17.76 -0.18
C ARG A 52 15.45 17.00 -0.83
N ASP A 53 15.74 16.23 -1.88
CA ASP A 53 14.74 15.40 -2.55
C ASP A 53 14.48 14.09 -1.79
N ALA A 54 15.35 13.75 -0.84
CA ALA A 54 15.21 12.56 -0.04
C ALA A 54 14.02 12.65 0.94
N PRO A 55 13.26 11.57 1.15
CA PRO A 55 13.30 10.31 0.39
C PRO A 55 12.60 10.43 -0.98
N VAL A 56 13.15 9.77 -2.00
CA VAL A 56 12.61 9.77 -3.37
C VAL A 56 11.85 8.48 -3.65
N ARG A 57 10.53 8.57 -3.83
CA ARG A 57 9.71 7.46 -4.31
C ARG A 57 9.73 7.39 -5.84
N VAL A 58 9.92 6.19 -6.35
CA VAL A 58 10.02 5.89 -7.78
C VAL A 58 8.77 5.15 -8.21
N LEU A 59 7.96 5.79 -9.03
CA LEU A 59 6.71 5.26 -9.56
C LEU A 59 6.85 5.08 -11.07
N VAL A 60 6.16 4.08 -11.61
CA VAL A 60 6.12 3.82 -13.04
C VAL A 60 4.66 3.73 -13.49
N ASP A 61 4.33 4.53 -14.51
CA ASP A 61 3.08 4.46 -15.23
C ASP A 61 3.26 3.73 -16.55
N LEU A 62 2.57 2.61 -16.71
CA LEU A 62 2.48 1.85 -17.94
C LEU A 62 1.16 2.16 -18.65
N THR A 63 1.25 2.70 -19.86
CA THR A 63 0.10 2.83 -20.76
C THR A 63 0.03 1.63 -21.68
N ALA A 64 -0.99 0.80 -21.52
CA ALA A 64 -1.21 -0.39 -22.33
C ALA A 64 -2.70 -0.70 -22.49
N ARG A 65 -3.04 -1.61 -23.40
CA ARG A 65 -4.42 -2.12 -23.51
C ARG A 65 -4.76 -2.98 -22.29
N ALA A 66 -5.91 -2.67 -21.67
CA ALA A 66 -6.21 -3.12 -20.32
C ALA A 66 -6.37 -4.63 -20.13
N GLU A 67 -6.93 -5.32 -21.12
CA GLU A 67 -7.33 -6.73 -21.01
C GLU A 67 -6.14 -7.67 -20.79
N ARG A 68 -4.92 -7.26 -21.17
CA ARG A 68 -3.74 -8.14 -21.18
C ARG A 68 -2.84 -8.01 -19.96
N ILE A 69 -2.88 -6.88 -19.25
CA ILE A 69 -2.03 -6.63 -18.08
C ILE A 69 -2.54 -7.39 -16.85
N VAL A 70 -3.85 -7.31 -16.58
CA VAL A 70 -4.47 -7.82 -15.34
C VAL A 70 -4.41 -9.35 -15.24
N SER A 71 -4.24 -10.05 -16.37
CA SER A 71 -4.22 -11.52 -16.45
C SER A 71 -2.83 -12.13 -16.17
N GLN A 72 -1.77 -11.32 -16.12
CA GLN A 72 -0.39 -11.83 -16.05
C GLN A 72 0.21 -11.66 -14.65
N GLN A 73 0.46 -12.76 -13.94
CA GLN A 73 1.22 -12.80 -12.67
C GLN A 73 2.75 -12.78 -12.91
N ARG A 74 3.22 -12.03 -13.91
CA ARG A 74 4.62 -12.01 -14.34
C ARG A 74 5.18 -10.60 -14.28
N THR A 75 6.51 -10.51 -14.20
CA THR A 75 7.23 -9.23 -14.26
C THR A 75 7.04 -8.61 -15.64
N VAL A 76 6.43 -7.42 -15.68
CA VAL A 76 6.17 -6.66 -16.91
C VAL A 76 7.35 -5.77 -17.27
N LEU A 77 7.91 -5.08 -16.28
CA LEU A 77 9.07 -4.22 -16.45
C LEU A 77 10.10 -4.48 -15.35
N THR A 78 11.36 -4.22 -15.68
CA THR A 78 12.44 -4.10 -14.71
C THR A 78 12.85 -2.64 -14.62
N LEU A 79 13.21 -2.19 -13.42
CA LEU A 79 13.74 -0.86 -13.18
C LEU A 79 15.00 -0.96 -12.34
N THR A 80 16.04 -0.24 -12.77
CA THR A 80 17.23 0.00 -11.96
C THR A 80 17.50 1.50 -11.86
N ALA A 81 17.95 1.94 -10.70
CA ALA A 81 18.48 3.27 -10.50
C ALA A 81 19.92 3.14 -10.00
N ALA A 82 20.82 3.90 -10.61
CA ALA A 82 22.23 3.94 -10.23
C ALA A 82 22.72 5.37 -10.04
N SER A 83 23.61 5.56 -9.07
CA SER A 83 24.32 6.82 -8.84
C SER A 83 25.78 6.51 -8.53
N ASN A 84 26.70 7.33 -9.06
CA ASN A 84 28.14 7.14 -8.88
C ASN A 84 28.62 5.72 -9.21
N GLY A 85 28.04 5.11 -10.26
CA GLY A 85 28.39 3.75 -10.70
C GLY A 85 27.87 2.62 -9.79
N ARG A 86 27.04 2.91 -8.79
CA ARG A 86 26.44 1.91 -7.89
C ARG A 86 24.93 1.87 -8.03
N THR A 87 24.36 0.67 -8.09
CA THR A 87 22.90 0.47 -8.04
C THR A 87 22.39 0.81 -6.65
N VAL A 88 21.42 1.72 -6.60
CA VAL A 88 20.75 2.17 -5.36
C VAL A 88 19.31 1.67 -5.26
N LEU A 89 18.72 1.28 -6.40
CA LEU A 89 17.39 0.67 -6.47
C LEU A 89 17.37 -0.35 -7.61
N ALA A 90 16.76 -1.50 -7.36
CA ALA A 90 16.44 -2.48 -8.39
C ALA A 90 15.08 -3.09 -8.05
N SER A 91 14.15 -3.09 -9.01
CA SER A 91 12.81 -3.61 -8.82
C SER A 91 12.27 -4.29 -10.07
N THR A 92 11.43 -5.28 -9.84
CA THR A 92 10.53 -5.85 -10.83
C THR A 92 9.15 -5.22 -10.65
N LEU A 93 8.43 -4.97 -11.75
CA LEU A 93 7.14 -4.29 -11.77
C LEU A 93 6.12 -5.22 -12.44
N GLN A 94 4.99 -5.42 -11.79
CA GLN A 94 3.96 -6.38 -12.21
C GLN A 94 2.64 -5.72 -12.56
N PHE A 95 2.37 -4.49 -12.07
CA PHE A 95 1.14 -3.73 -12.36
C PHE A 95 -0.17 -4.45 -11.95
N ASN A 96 -0.07 -5.45 -11.08
CA ASN A 96 -1.18 -6.27 -10.59
C ASN A 96 -1.95 -5.64 -9.42
N HIS A 97 -1.41 -4.60 -8.79
CA HIS A 97 -2.02 -3.92 -7.62
C HIS A 97 -2.85 -2.67 -7.98
N SER A 98 -3.02 -2.35 -9.27
CA SER A 98 -3.87 -1.23 -9.67
C SER A 98 -5.33 -1.71 -9.73
N ASP A 99 -6.01 -1.75 -8.58
CA ASP A 99 -7.42 -2.16 -8.49
C ASP A 99 -8.36 -1.24 -9.33
N ASN A 100 -7.89 -0.04 -9.69
CA ASN A 100 -8.55 0.86 -10.63
C ASN A 100 -7.53 1.58 -11.53
N PRO A 101 -7.12 0.98 -12.66
CA PRO A 101 -6.22 1.65 -13.59
C PRO A 101 -6.91 2.87 -14.22
N ARG A 102 -6.20 3.99 -14.28
CA ARG A 102 -6.75 5.26 -14.78
C ARG A 102 -6.97 5.16 -16.29
N GLN A 103 -8.07 5.69 -16.80
CA GLN A 103 -8.26 5.79 -18.25
C GLN A 103 -7.32 6.87 -18.80
N ALA A 104 -6.56 6.56 -19.85
CA ALA A 104 -5.73 7.55 -20.53
C ALA A 104 -6.59 8.59 -21.27
N SER A 105 -7.71 8.14 -21.84
CA SER A 105 -8.74 8.98 -22.47
C SER A 105 -10.07 8.23 -22.52
N PRO A 106 -11.23 8.89 -22.34
CA PRO A 106 -12.54 8.26 -22.49
C PRO A 106 -12.79 7.63 -23.86
N GLN A 107 -12.04 8.05 -24.88
CA GLN A 107 -12.17 7.59 -26.27
C GLN A 107 -11.23 6.43 -26.61
N LEU A 108 -10.23 6.15 -25.77
CA LEU A 108 -9.22 5.11 -26.01
C LEU A 108 -9.42 3.95 -25.04
N THR A 109 -9.25 2.72 -25.54
CA THR A 109 -9.27 1.49 -24.71
C THR A 109 -8.02 1.35 -23.82
N ASP A 110 -7.04 2.22 -24.00
CA ASP A 110 -5.82 2.22 -23.22
C ASP A 110 -6.05 2.65 -21.78
N LYS A 111 -5.41 1.93 -20.87
CA LYS A 111 -5.39 2.27 -19.45
C LYS A 111 -3.97 2.49 -18.97
N ILE A 112 -3.87 3.35 -17.97
CA ILE A 112 -2.65 3.68 -17.25
C ILE A 112 -2.64 2.84 -15.98
N PHE A 113 -1.70 1.92 -15.93
CA PHE A 113 -1.39 1.08 -14.78
C PHE A 113 -0.23 1.71 -14.04
N ARG A 114 -0.34 1.85 -12.72
CA ARG A 114 0.72 2.40 -11.88
C ARG A 114 1.27 1.31 -10.97
N ASP A 115 2.59 1.24 -10.88
CA ASP A 115 3.29 0.39 -9.93
C ASP A 115 4.43 1.17 -9.25
N GLU A 116 4.83 0.75 -8.05
CA GLU A 116 5.89 1.38 -7.26
C GLU A 116 7.16 0.55 -7.32
N ALA A 117 8.23 1.13 -7.87
CA ALA A 117 9.54 0.48 -7.90
C ALA A 117 10.26 0.52 -6.55
N GLY A 118 9.85 1.44 -5.66
CA GLY A 118 10.37 1.56 -4.30
C GLY A 118 10.78 2.99 -3.94
N VAL A 119 11.53 3.09 -2.84
CA VAL A 119 11.95 4.37 -2.25
C VAL A 119 13.48 4.40 -2.12
N ILE A 120 14.10 5.47 -2.61
CA ILE A 120 15.50 5.81 -2.36
C ILE A 120 15.52 6.65 -1.08
N ALA A 121 15.81 6.02 0.05
CA ALA A 121 15.74 6.64 1.37
C ALA A 121 16.71 7.81 1.54
N THR A 122 17.94 7.65 1.05
CA THR A 122 19.01 8.64 1.14
C THR A 122 19.48 9.04 -0.26
N VAL A 123 19.55 10.35 -0.52
CA VAL A 123 20.01 10.89 -1.79
C VAL A 123 21.35 11.59 -1.61
N SER A 124 22.35 11.14 -2.37
CA SER A 124 23.60 11.89 -2.52
C SER A 124 23.45 12.88 -3.66
N PRO A 125 23.83 14.17 -3.52
CA PRO A 125 23.71 15.13 -4.60
C PRO A 125 24.45 14.65 -5.85
N GLY A 126 23.78 14.64 -7.00
CA GLY A 126 24.39 14.23 -8.27
C GLY A 126 23.42 13.59 -9.26
N PRO A 127 23.94 13.08 -10.39
CA PRO A 127 23.14 12.42 -11.40
C PRO A 127 22.73 11.01 -10.95
N TYR A 128 21.44 10.71 -11.13
CA TYR A 128 20.88 9.36 -10.99
C TYR A 128 20.42 8.89 -12.37
N ILE A 129 20.87 7.70 -12.76
CA ILE A 129 20.51 7.06 -14.02
C ILE A 129 19.47 6.00 -13.74
N PHE A 130 18.28 6.19 -14.29
CA PHE A 130 17.18 5.25 -14.25
C PHE A 130 17.11 4.50 -15.57
N THR A 131 17.16 3.18 -15.50
CA THR A 131 17.05 2.29 -16.65
C THR A 131 15.84 1.40 -16.46
N VAL A 132 14.87 1.55 -17.35
CA VAL A 132 13.70 0.69 -17.43
C VAL A 132 13.87 -0.26 -18.61
N GLY A 133 13.52 -1.52 -18.42
CA GLY A 133 13.58 -2.54 -19.46
C GLY A 133 12.40 -3.50 -19.40
N PRO A 134 12.28 -4.38 -20.41
CA PRO A 134 11.26 -5.43 -20.40
C PRO A 134 11.48 -6.40 -19.24
N GLY A 135 10.39 -6.99 -18.75
CA GLY A 135 10.42 -8.15 -17.87
C GLY A 135 10.15 -9.46 -18.62
N ASP A 136 9.72 -10.49 -17.90
CA ASP A 136 9.43 -11.84 -18.40
C ASP A 136 8.00 -12.00 -18.94
N ALA A 137 7.23 -10.92 -18.96
CA ALA A 137 5.88 -10.90 -19.48
C ALA A 137 5.90 -10.64 -21.00
N ASP A 138 5.53 -11.66 -21.76
CA ASP A 138 5.46 -11.56 -23.22
C ASP A 138 4.16 -10.86 -23.70
N ASP A 139 4.23 -10.31 -24.92
CA ASP A 139 3.10 -9.82 -25.70
C ASP A 139 2.27 -8.67 -25.10
N ILE A 140 2.83 -7.91 -24.15
CA ILE A 140 2.17 -6.73 -23.63
C ILE A 140 2.22 -5.61 -24.68
N PRO A 141 1.06 -5.14 -25.20
CA PRO A 141 1.00 -4.04 -26.15
C PRO A 141 1.25 -2.70 -25.43
N MET A 142 2.49 -2.46 -25.03
CA MET A 142 2.93 -1.25 -24.36
C MET A 142 2.94 -0.09 -25.35
N ARG A 143 2.24 1.00 -25.01
CA ARG A 143 2.25 2.24 -25.79
C ARG A 143 3.27 3.23 -25.25
N ALA A 144 3.31 3.38 -23.93
CA ALA A 144 4.19 4.31 -23.24
C ALA A 144 4.53 3.81 -21.85
N VAL A 145 5.74 4.15 -21.38
CA VAL A 145 6.12 4.04 -19.98
C VAL A 145 6.64 5.39 -19.50
N ASP A 146 6.03 5.90 -18.45
CA ASP A 146 6.39 7.15 -17.79
C ASP A 146 6.98 6.85 -16.41
N LEU A 147 8.16 7.38 -16.13
CA LEU A 147 8.80 7.35 -14.82
C LEU A 147 8.43 8.61 -14.06
N ILE A 148 7.87 8.46 -12.86
CA ILE A 148 7.53 9.56 -11.96
C ILE A 148 8.39 9.49 -10.72
N LEU A 149 9.06 10.59 -10.38
CA LEU A 149 9.82 10.72 -9.14
C LEU A 149 9.07 11.67 -8.20
N ARG A 150 8.88 11.26 -6.94
CA ARG A 150 8.28 12.09 -5.88
C ARG A 150 9.25 12.24 -4.72
N SER A 151 9.51 13.48 -4.31
CA SER A 151 10.30 13.82 -3.12
C SER A 151 9.41 13.85 -1.89
N GLY A 152 9.98 13.60 -0.70
CA GLY A 152 9.27 13.72 0.58
C GLY A 152 8.25 12.60 0.82
N ALA A 153 8.37 11.51 0.07
CA ALA A 153 7.54 10.34 0.24
C ALA A 153 8.09 9.50 1.40
N GLY A 154 7.78 9.89 2.64
CA GLY A 154 8.34 9.26 3.83
C GLY A 154 8.25 7.73 3.80
N GLU A 155 9.31 7.08 4.27
CA GLU A 155 9.28 5.64 4.52
C GLU A 155 8.17 5.34 5.52
N ILE A 156 7.31 4.40 5.17
CA ILE A 156 6.34 3.86 6.12
C ILE A 156 7.16 3.13 7.18
N ASP A 157 7.04 3.53 8.45
CA ASP A 157 7.65 2.77 9.54
C ASP A 157 7.18 1.31 9.43
N SER A 158 8.13 0.40 9.18
CA SER A 158 7.86 -1.03 8.96
C SER A 158 7.21 -1.67 10.19
N ARG A 159 7.31 -1.04 11.37
CA ARG A 159 6.69 -1.47 12.63
C ARG A 159 5.24 -1.04 12.74
N ALA A 160 4.80 -0.01 12.01
CA ALA A 160 3.44 0.51 12.09
C ALA A 160 2.40 -0.56 11.74
N ARG A 161 2.64 -1.36 10.69
CA ARG A 161 1.73 -2.45 10.30
C ARG A 161 1.61 -3.53 11.39
N PRO A 162 2.70 -4.19 11.84
CA PRO A 162 2.63 -5.16 12.94
C PRO A 162 1.99 -4.62 14.21
N VAL A 163 2.37 -3.40 14.63
CA VAL A 163 1.82 -2.78 15.85
C VAL A 163 0.34 -2.47 15.69
N GLY A 164 -0.08 -1.92 14.54
CA GLY A 164 -1.47 -1.65 14.23
C GLY A 164 -2.33 -2.92 14.21
N PHE A 165 -1.85 -4.01 13.61
CA PHE A 165 -2.53 -5.31 13.63
C PHE A 165 -2.65 -5.89 15.04
N ALA A 166 -1.59 -5.81 15.84
CA ALA A 166 -1.62 -6.27 17.24
C ALA A 166 -2.65 -5.48 18.07
N LEU A 167 -2.67 -4.15 17.94
CA LEU A 167 -3.66 -3.29 18.59
C LEU A 167 -5.08 -3.61 18.12
N MET A 168 -5.30 -3.85 16.83
CA MET A 168 -6.61 -4.28 16.34
C MET A 168 -7.05 -5.61 16.96
N ALA A 169 -6.16 -6.60 17.04
CA ALA A 169 -6.46 -7.88 17.65
C ALA A 169 -6.81 -7.74 19.14
N ILE A 170 -6.02 -6.98 19.90
CA ILE A 170 -6.27 -6.71 21.33
C ILE A 170 -7.61 -5.98 21.52
N GLY A 171 -7.87 -4.95 20.73
CA GLY A 171 -9.13 -4.21 20.75
C GLY A 171 -10.32 -5.10 20.44
N LEU A 172 -10.23 -5.95 19.42
CA LEU A 172 -11.29 -6.87 19.04
C LEU A 172 -11.56 -7.93 20.12
N ILE A 173 -10.52 -8.61 20.61
CA ILE A 173 -10.63 -9.64 21.65
C ILE A 173 -11.23 -9.04 22.93
N GLY A 174 -10.70 -7.91 23.38
CA GLY A 174 -11.20 -7.22 24.57
C GLY A 174 -12.66 -6.77 24.40
N PHE A 175 -13.04 -6.26 23.24
CA PHE A 175 -14.43 -5.90 22.94
C PHE A 175 -15.36 -7.13 23.00
N LEU A 176 -14.99 -8.24 22.34
CA LEU A 176 -15.77 -9.48 22.35
C LEU A 176 -15.92 -10.06 23.75
N LEU A 177 -14.88 -10.01 24.58
CA LEU A 177 -14.95 -10.44 25.98
C LEU A 177 -15.94 -9.59 26.79
N THR A 178 -16.01 -8.27 26.56
CA THR A 178 -17.00 -7.43 27.25
C THR A 178 -18.45 -7.73 26.87
N LEU A 179 -18.69 -8.27 25.66
CA LEU A 179 -20.01 -8.75 25.24
C LEU A 179 -20.35 -10.08 25.92
N ARG A 180 -19.37 -10.97 26.06
CA ARG A 180 -19.54 -12.30 26.67
C ARG A 180 -19.76 -12.23 28.19
N THR A 181 -19.15 -11.27 28.88
CA THR A 181 -19.31 -11.10 30.35
C THR A 181 -20.67 -10.53 30.78
N ARG A 182 -21.55 -10.12 29.85
CA ARG A 182 -22.89 -9.60 30.18
C ARG A 182 -23.97 -10.68 30.31
N GLY A 183 -23.60 -11.96 30.16
CA GLY A 183 -24.51 -13.12 30.32
C GLY A 183 -24.65 -13.65 31.75
N GLY A 184 -24.00 -13.03 32.75
CA GLY A 184 -24.21 -13.35 34.17
C GLY A 184 -25.38 -12.57 34.73
N ARG A 185 -26.49 -13.25 35.05
CA ARG A 185 -27.69 -12.70 35.69
C ARG A 185 -27.33 -11.86 36.93
N PRO A 186 -27.99 -10.72 37.19
CA PRO A 186 -28.15 -10.31 38.58
C PRO A 186 -29.04 -11.37 39.26
N GLU A 187 -28.48 -12.10 40.23
CA GLU A 187 -29.30 -12.84 41.19
C GLU A 187 -30.21 -11.85 41.88
N ASN A 188 -31.52 -11.99 41.65
CA ASN A 188 -32.52 -11.20 42.33
C ASN A 188 -32.46 -11.58 43.82
N PRO A 189 -32.09 -10.67 44.73
CA PRO A 189 -31.99 -10.99 46.16
C PRO A 189 -33.35 -11.33 46.79
N ASN A 190 -34.46 -11.10 46.07
CA ASN A 190 -35.83 -11.37 46.51
C ASN A 190 -36.44 -12.69 46.00
N SER A 191 -35.69 -13.58 45.35
CA SER A 191 -36.21 -14.91 45.02
C SER A 191 -36.22 -15.81 46.27
N GLN A 192 -37.26 -15.67 47.09
CA GLN A 192 -37.63 -16.66 48.09
C GLN A 192 -37.94 -18.00 47.38
N PRO A 193 -37.35 -19.13 47.81
CA PRO A 193 -37.71 -20.42 47.26
C PRO A 193 -39.20 -20.71 47.52
N PRO A 194 -39.95 -21.29 46.56
CA PRO A 194 -41.36 -21.58 46.75
C PRO A 194 -41.53 -22.52 47.95
N PRO A 195 -42.51 -22.28 48.84
CA PRO A 195 -42.68 -23.06 50.05
C PRO A 195 -42.94 -24.54 49.69
N PRO A 196 -42.34 -25.49 50.43
CA PRO A 196 -42.50 -26.91 50.15
C PRO A 196 -43.97 -27.29 50.28
N ARG A 197 -44.52 -27.94 49.25
CA ARG A 197 -45.89 -28.47 49.27
C ARG A 197 -45.87 -29.76 50.08
N TRP A 198 -46.10 -29.65 51.38
CA TRP A 198 -46.36 -30.79 52.25
C TRP A 198 -47.81 -31.25 52.07
N GLY A 199 -47.98 -32.51 51.68
CA GLY A 199 -49.15 -33.33 51.98
C GLY A 199 -50.43 -33.07 51.17
N ARG A 200 -50.79 -34.07 50.37
CA ARG A 200 -52.05 -34.85 50.38
C ARG A 200 -51.71 -36.11 49.55
N GLY A 201 -51.76 -37.32 50.10
CA GLY A 201 -52.95 -37.90 50.73
C GLY A 201 -53.79 -38.46 49.60
#